data_AF-A0AAC8QGU4-F1
#
_entry.id   AF-A0AAC8QGU4-F1
#
_cell.length_a   1.000
_cell.length_b   1.000
_cell.length_c   1.000
_cell.angle_alpha   90.00
_cell.angle_beta   90.00
_cell.angle_gamma   90.00
#
_symmetry.space_group_name_H-M   'P 1'
#
loop_
_entity.id
_entity.type
_entity.pdbx_description
1 polymer ?
#
loop_
_entity_poly.entity_id
_entity_poly.type
_entity_poly.pdbx_seq_one_letter_code
_entity_poly.pdbx_strand_id
1 'polypeptide(L)'
;MSQEAVSVDPHETLYVPMRRRFTHEYVTTPEGNRELRLFFGIKEITIDEPDLYSFGEALLQQDQFLAGSATTWSQAEPYPWERVRELLEALLAEEILSREAPTPSPRADLHQKFLESEARREAPTEPLWWNPDCPGVMERLTGRPLELGFLEAVLPLHRVAHPALDAEGRHVGEMNVFPMAMRMKLPTEWKPCPYPGSRFRDEAMMNVTALRSMTRCWKPVLQGVLAVREEFLRRRPLLPDGRWRVGDLHAVSCAVLALPTLLLMRGDNPVPNGELDPVLSSMFRVTDGVRMVTSYLLYHPGEPMPYDTPISAAELYRISEHENQFLSSRGVCAGPPHMVEEFFATLMDGKPVAGPPTPMPEWSSNIPAAVDYGMLGLLLYSLQFNLWGRMCGAYDVIRSALLAVEEEPGGLLGRLRARVESDWQQIVTMGLDRPSNRVQVEGRRVEQYENALHSLRGFREDTPRHLQDAFIPARDAVDEQARSRLRELLHSRAETASEVRRDALDAIADAVAEFLAIERPVLRALEGIQRQVNALLQRPHPERKFTSEDLSLSHRLRTGITRPLPDLLEFLREELEITVENTEENTRITNAPARAQ
;
A
#
# COMPACT_ATOMS: atom_id res chain seq x y z
N MET A 1 33.17 -1.60 19.72
CA MET A 1 33.95 -2.38 20.71
C MET A 1 33.09 -3.55 21.12
N SER A 2 33.38 -4.74 20.61
CA SER A 2 32.65 -5.96 20.98
C SER A 2 32.87 -6.20 22.46
N GLN A 3 31.83 -6.15 23.28
CA GLN A 3 31.89 -6.75 24.62
C GLN A 3 32.23 -8.24 24.42
N GLU A 4 33.16 -8.77 25.20
CA GLU A 4 33.41 -10.22 25.22
C GLU A 4 32.11 -10.93 25.58
N ALA A 5 31.70 -11.89 24.75
CA ALA A 5 30.50 -12.68 25.00
C ALA A 5 30.71 -13.49 26.29
N VAL A 6 29.99 -13.14 27.34
CA VAL A 6 30.00 -13.89 28.60
C VAL A 6 29.34 -15.24 28.34
N SER A 7 30.07 -16.33 28.62
CA SER A 7 29.56 -17.68 28.42
C SER A 7 28.42 -18.00 29.39
N VAL A 8 27.49 -18.85 28.97
CA VAL A 8 26.31 -19.22 29.77
C VAL A 8 26.68 -20.23 30.86
N ASP A 9 26.27 -19.95 32.11
CA ASP A 9 26.46 -20.85 33.26
C ASP A 9 25.23 -21.75 33.44
N PRO A 10 25.38 -23.08 33.64
CA PRO A 10 24.23 -24.00 33.77
C PRO A 10 23.32 -23.70 34.97
N HIS A 11 23.79 -22.95 35.96
CA HIS A 11 23.03 -22.53 37.13
C HIS A 11 22.48 -21.10 37.03
N GLU A 12 22.72 -20.39 35.91
CA GLU A 12 22.07 -19.10 35.68
C GLU A 12 20.62 -19.26 35.22
N THR A 13 19.77 -18.30 35.58
CA THR A 13 18.37 -18.25 35.11
C THR A 13 18.30 -17.38 33.87
N LEU A 14 17.78 -17.94 32.79
CA LEU A 14 17.48 -17.22 31.56
C LEU A 14 15.98 -16.95 31.47
N TYR A 15 15.64 -15.82 30.86
CA TYR A 15 14.28 -15.36 30.67
C TYR A 15 13.97 -15.29 29.19
N VAL A 16 12.73 -15.60 28.84
CA VAL A 16 12.20 -15.41 27.48
C VAL A 16 11.32 -14.16 27.51
N PRO A 17 11.89 -12.95 27.31
CA PRO A 17 11.11 -11.73 27.34
C PRO A 17 9.97 -11.82 26.33
N MET A 18 8.75 -11.45 26.75
CA MET A 18 7.59 -11.42 25.85
C MET A 18 7.31 -12.75 25.14
N ARG A 19 7.56 -13.92 25.77
CA ARG A 19 7.34 -15.27 25.20
C ARG A 19 6.10 -15.44 24.32
N ARG A 20 4.98 -14.80 24.66
CA ARG A 20 3.74 -14.86 23.88
C ARG A 20 3.85 -14.19 22.47
N ARG A 21 4.97 -13.57 22.13
CA ARG A 21 5.32 -13.17 20.76
C ARG A 21 5.70 -14.33 19.86
N PHE A 22 6.12 -15.45 20.46
CA PHE A 22 6.45 -16.62 19.68
C PHE A 22 5.24 -17.15 18.91
N THR A 23 5.46 -17.39 17.63
CA THR A 23 4.66 -18.33 16.82
C THR A 23 5.57 -19.41 16.28
N HIS A 24 5.00 -20.52 15.83
CA HIS A 24 5.77 -21.61 15.27
C HIS A 24 5.00 -22.32 14.17
N GLU A 25 5.73 -22.98 13.27
CA GLU A 25 5.18 -23.91 12.32
C GLU A 25 6.17 -25.02 11.98
N TYR A 26 5.63 -26.15 11.51
CA TYR A 26 6.42 -27.17 10.85
C TYR A 26 6.32 -27.00 9.35
N VAL A 27 7.46 -26.80 8.69
CA VAL A 27 7.55 -26.70 7.23
C VAL A 27 8.16 -27.97 6.68
N THR A 28 7.71 -28.39 5.50
CA THR A 28 8.38 -29.41 4.70
C THR A 28 9.11 -28.71 3.55
N THR A 29 10.43 -28.85 3.48
CA THR A 29 11.23 -28.24 2.42
C THR A 29 10.95 -28.90 1.07
N PRO A 30 11.33 -28.27 -0.07
CA PRO A 30 11.21 -28.89 -1.39
C PRO A 30 11.90 -30.26 -1.49
N GLU A 31 12.95 -30.47 -0.69
CA GLU A 31 13.71 -31.72 -0.61
C GLU A 31 13.01 -32.79 0.25
N GLY A 32 11.88 -32.46 0.88
CA GLY A 32 11.09 -33.35 1.72
C GLY A 32 11.53 -33.39 3.19
N ASN A 33 12.50 -32.57 3.58
CA ASN A 33 12.94 -32.48 4.97
C ASN A 33 11.90 -31.72 5.80
N ARG A 34 11.72 -32.10 7.06
CA ARG A 34 10.90 -31.33 7.99
C ARG A 34 11.79 -30.28 8.67
N GLU A 35 11.23 -29.13 8.98
CA GLU A 35 11.86 -28.06 9.76
C GLU A 35 10.85 -27.52 10.77
N LEU A 36 11.30 -27.21 11.98
CA LEU A 36 10.56 -26.39 12.94
C LEU A 36 11.03 -24.94 12.80
N ARG A 37 10.10 -24.04 12.46
CA ARG A 37 10.38 -22.60 12.38
C ARG A 37 9.70 -21.91 13.54
N LEU A 38 10.46 -21.13 14.30
CA LEU A 38 9.96 -20.28 15.38
C LEU A 38 10.11 -18.82 14.96
N PHE A 39 9.08 -18.01 15.18
CA PHE A 39 9.10 -16.58 14.87
C PHE A 39 8.99 -15.79 16.17
N PHE A 40 9.92 -14.88 16.42
CA PHE A 40 9.93 -14.00 17.58
C PHE A 40 10.02 -12.55 17.11
N GLY A 41 8.84 -11.91 16.94
CA GLY A 41 8.77 -10.59 16.31
C GLY A 41 9.25 -10.65 14.86
N ILE A 42 10.33 -9.94 14.54
CA ILE A 42 10.93 -9.92 13.19
C ILE A 42 11.99 -11.01 12.96
N LYS A 43 12.29 -11.84 13.98
CA LYS A 43 13.34 -12.86 13.91
C LYS A 43 12.73 -14.23 13.61
N GLU A 44 13.35 -14.97 12.68
CA GLU A 44 13.04 -16.36 12.37
C GLU A 44 14.18 -17.25 12.90
N ILE A 45 13.81 -18.33 13.58
CA ILE A 45 14.71 -19.38 14.06
C ILE A 45 14.32 -20.65 13.32
N THR A 46 15.23 -21.19 12.52
CA THR A 46 15.01 -22.45 11.80
C THR A 46 15.75 -23.57 12.51
N ILE A 47 15.01 -24.61 12.89
CA ILE A 47 15.53 -25.85 13.45
C ILE A 47 15.25 -26.94 12.41
N ASP A 48 16.28 -27.35 11.69
CA ASP A 48 16.25 -28.41 10.67
C ASP A 48 16.64 -29.78 11.24
N GLU A 49 17.36 -29.80 12.37
CA GLU A 49 17.71 -30.98 13.16
C GLU A 49 16.50 -31.58 13.91
N PRO A 50 15.99 -32.78 13.54
CA PRO A 50 14.78 -33.34 14.15
C PRO A 50 14.90 -33.63 15.65
N ASP A 51 16.10 -33.95 16.13
CA ASP A 51 16.36 -34.16 17.54
C ASP A 51 16.26 -32.87 18.36
N LEU A 52 16.40 -31.69 17.75
CA LEU A 52 16.26 -30.38 18.40
C LEU A 52 14.83 -29.82 18.36
N TYR A 53 13.87 -30.50 17.72
CA TYR A 53 12.49 -30.00 17.69
C TYR A 53 11.90 -29.85 19.09
N SER A 54 12.15 -30.81 19.98
CA SER A 54 11.66 -30.75 21.36
C SER A 54 12.27 -29.60 22.16
N PHE A 55 13.52 -29.22 21.86
CA PHE A 55 14.13 -28.01 22.41
C PHE A 55 13.35 -26.76 21.98
N GLY A 56 13.07 -26.62 20.68
CA GLY A 56 12.28 -25.51 20.15
C GLY A 56 10.87 -25.46 20.73
N GLU A 57 10.18 -26.60 20.80
CA GLU A 57 8.84 -26.71 21.40
C GLU A 57 8.84 -26.34 22.88
N ALA A 58 9.86 -26.75 23.63
CA ALA A 58 9.99 -26.42 25.05
C ALA A 58 10.26 -24.93 25.25
N LEU A 59 11.10 -24.31 24.43
CA LEU A 59 11.39 -22.87 24.48
C LEU A 59 10.10 -22.04 24.37
N LEU A 60 9.15 -22.46 23.54
CA LEU A 60 7.84 -21.81 23.40
C LEU A 60 7.00 -21.80 24.69
N GLN A 61 7.28 -22.69 25.64
CA GLN A 61 6.50 -22.85 26.87
C GLN A 61 7.11 -22.17 28.10
N GLN A 62 8.39 -21.80 28.07
CA GLN A 62 9.10 -21.27 29.23
C GLN A 62 9.10 -19.74 29.25
N ASP A 63 8.53 -19.11 30.28
CA ASP A 63 8.74 -17.66 30.50
C ASP A 63 10.13 -17.38 31.09
N GLN A 64 10.68 -18.35 31.82
CA GLN A 64 12.02 -18.38 32.39
C GLN A 64 12.42 -19.83 32.69
N PHE A 65 13.71 -20.12 32.73
CA PHE A 65 14.22 -21.45 33.05
C PHE A 65 15.67 -21.37 33.54
N LEU A 66 16.10 -22.37 34.30
CA LEU A 66 17.52 -22.56 34.62
C LEU A 66 18.24 -23.05 33.36
N ALA A 67 19.35 -22.43 32.94
CA ALA A 67 20.01 -22.76 31.67
C ALA A 67 20.31 -24.26 31.54
N GLY A 68 20.86 -24.89 32.58
CA GLY A 68 21.15 -26.33 32.62
C GLY A 68 19.93 -27.24 32.51
N SER A 69 18.73 -26.75 32.86
CA SER A 69 17.49 -27.52 32.73
C SER A 69 17.08 -27.74 31.26
N ALA A 70 17.57 -26.91 30.33
CA ALA A 70 17.27 -27.10 28.91
C ALA A 70 17.91 -28.38 28.32
N THR A 71 18.88 -28.99 29.01
CA THR A 71 19.41 -30.31 28.65
C THR A 71 18.35 -31.41 28.72
N THR A 72 17.30 -31.24 29.52
CA THR A 72 16.24 -32.25 29.70
C THR A 72 15.04 -32.04 28.79
N TRP A 73 15.08 -31.06 27.87
CA TRP A 73 13.97 -30.78 26.94
C TRP A 73 13.88 -31.78 25.78
N SER A 74 14.85 -32.67 25.66
CA SER A 74 14.81 -33.80 24.72
C SER A 74 13.69 -34.77 25.07
N GLN A 75 12.95 -35.25 24.07
CA GLN A 75 12.03 -36.39 24.22
C GLN A 75 12.77 -37.75 24.31
N ALA A 76 14.08 -37.76 24.09
CA ALA A 76 14.96 -38.94 24.13
C ALA A 76 16.01 -38.78 25.25
N GLU A 77 17.29 -39.03 24.95
CA GLU A 77 18.38 -38.79 25.91
C GLU A 77 18.60 -37.29 26.11
N PRO A 78 18.97 -36.83 27.33
CA PRO A 78 19.30 -35.43 27.59
C PRO A 78 20.38 -34.91 26.64
N TYR A 79 20.23 -33.68 26.16
CA TYR A 79 21.22 -33.05 25.30
C TYR A 79 22.54 -32.82 26.06
N PRO A 80 23.71 -32.98 25.41
CA PRO A 80 24.98 -32.56 25.99
C PRO A 80 24.96 -31.07 26.35
N TRP A 81 25.50 -30.72 27.52
CA TRP A 81 25.52 -29.34 28.00
C TRP A 81 26.15 -28.37 27.00
N GLU A 82 27.29 -28.74 26.40
CA GLU A 82 27.99 -27.88 25.43
C GLU A 82 27.09 -27.50 24.23
N ARG A 83 26.27 -28.45 23.76
CA ARG A 83 25.33 -28.21 22.66
C ARG A 83 24.20 -27.25 23.06
N VAL A 84 23.63 -27.44 24.24
CA VAL A 84 22.62 -26.53 24.79
C VAL A 84 23.20 -25.14 25.03
N ARG A 85 24.42 -25.05 25.56
CA ARG A 85 25.11 -23.79 25.82
C ARG A 85 25.25 -22.98 24.54
N GLU A 86 25.71 -23.59 23.45
CA GLU A 86 25.82 -22.93 22.14
C GLU A 86 24.47 -22.38 21.64
N LEU A 87 23.39 -23.16 21.77
CA LEU A 87 22.05 -22.72 21.39
C LEU A 87 21.58 -21.53 22.24
N LEU A 88 21.77 -21.59 23.56
CA LEU A 88 21.38 -20.51 24.48
C LEU A 88 22.20 -19.24 24.24
N GLU A 89 23.51 -19.37 23.98
CA GLU A 89 24.39 -18.26 23.63
C GLU A 89 23.98 -17.59 22.32
N ALA A 90 23.58 -18.37 21.30
CA ALA A 90 23.03 -17.84 20.05
C ALA A 90 21.72 -17.07 20.27
N LEU A 91 20.80 -17.62 21.07
CA LEU A 91 19.53 -16.96 21.39
C LEU A 91 19.72 -15.68 22.23
N LEU A 92 20.74 -15.63 23.09
CA LEU A 92 21.12 -14.43 23.83
C LEU A 92 21.75 -13.36 22.93
N ALA A 93 22.62 -13.76 22.01
CA ALA A 93 23.23 -12.85 21.02
C ALA A 93 22.16 -12.20 20.13
N GLU A 94 21.10 -12.95 19.84
CA GLU A 94 19.93 -12.47 19.11
C GLU A 94 18.85 -11.86 20.01
N GLU A 95 19.13 -11.55 21.28
CA GLU A 95 18.18 -10.88 22.19
C GLU A 95 16.81 -11.58 22.31
N ILE A 96 16.74 -12.87 21.97
CA ILE A 96 15.55 -13.72 22.14
C ILE A 96 15.47 -14.19 23.60
N LEU A 97 16.63 -14.41 24.22
CA LEU A 97 16.77 -14.66 25.66
C LEU A 97 17.37 -13.44 26.37
N SER A 98 17.16 -13.36 27.68
CA SER A 98 17.75 -12.36 28.57
C SER A 98 18.27 -13.01 29.84
N ARG A 99 19.38 -12.48 30.38
CA ARG A 99 19.88 -12.82 31.73
C ARG A 99 19.16 -12.05 32.84
N GLU A 100 18.48 -10.97 32.47
CA GLU A 100 17.72 -10.14 33.38
C GLU A 100 16.23 -10.48 33.29
N ALA A 101 15.57 -10.49 34.45
CA ALA A 101 14.12 -10.64 34.51
C ALA A 101 13.44 -9.52 33.72
N PRO A 102 12.39 -9.82 32.92
CA PRO A 102 11.73 -8.82 32.11
C PRO A 102 11.14 -7.72 33.00
N THR A 103 11.69 -6.52 32.89
CA THR A 103 11.12 -5.34 33.53
C THR A 103 9.88 -4.88 32.76
N PRO A 104 8.83 -4.39 33.44
CA PRO A 104 7.71 -3.75 32.75
C PRO A 104 8.27 -2.54 31.99
N SER A 105 8.29 -2.61 30.67
CA SER A 105 8.76 -1.49 29.86
C SER A 105 7.95 -0.23 30.23
N PRO A 106 8.60 0.87 30.66
CA PRO A 106 7.92 2.14 30.80
C PRO A 106 7.35 2.49 29.43
N ARG A 107 6.08 2.96 29.39
CA ARG A 107 5.33 3.35 28.18
C ARG A 107 6.22 3.49 26.95
N ALA A 108 6.09 2.54 26.03
CA ALA A 108 6.91 2.41 24.84
C ALA A 108 7.23 3.77 24.18
N ASP A 109 8.51 4.08 24.14
CA ASP A 109 9.07 5.34 23.65
C ASP A 109 8.54 5.68 22.24
N LEU A 110 8.38 4.66 21.37
CA LEU A 110 7.81 4.84 20.02
C LEU A 110 6.37 5.35 20.01
N HIS A 111 5.45 4.77 20.81
CA HIS A 111 4.07 5.24 20.80
C HIS A 111 3.93 6.62 21.44
N GLN A 112 4.72 6.91 22.48
CA GLN A 112 4.76 8.25 23.07
C GLN A 112 5.24 9.29 22.04
N LYS A 113 6.32 9.01 21.31
CA LYS A 113 6.81 9.83 20.19
C LYS A 113 5.73 10.03 19.12
N PHE A 114 4.99 8.98 18.79
CA PHE A 114 3.85 9.08 17.88
C PHE A 114 2.77 10.04 18.40
N LEU A 115 2.33 9.89 19.65
CA LEU A 115 1.32 10.77 20.24
C LEU A 115 1.78 12.23 20.30
N GLU A 116 3.05 12.48 20.59
CA GLU A 116 3.65 13.82 20.59
C GLU A 116 3.69 14.43 19.18
N SER A 117 4.07 13.63 18.18
CA SER A 117 4.01 14.03 16.77
C SER A 117 2.57 14.36 16.34
N GLU A 118 1.61 13.51 16.70
CA GLU A 118 0.18 13.74 16.43
C GLU A 118 -0.37 14.98 17.12
N ALA A 119 0.06 15.28 18.34
CA ALA A 119 -0.33 16.49 19.05
C ALA A 119 0.12 17.75 18.30
N ARG A 120 1.31 17.74 17.69
CA ARG A 120 1.89 18.86 16.93
C ARG A 120 1.40 18.97 15.48
N ARG A 121 0.90 17.87 14.90
CA ARG A 121 0.42 17.83 13.52
C ARG A 121 -0.72 18.83 13.30
N GLU A 122 -0.68 19.56 12.19
CA GLU A 122 -1.81 20.37 11.74
C GLU A 122 -2.97 19.45 11.29
N ALA A 123 -4.18 19.75 11.75
CA ALA A 123 -5.36 18.95 11.46
C ALA A 123 -6.56 19.88 11.26
N PRO A 124 -7.48 19.51 10.36
CA PRO A 124 -8.66 20.32 10.11
C PRO A 124 -9.57 20.30 11.35
N THR A 125 -10.17 21.45 11.64
CA THR A 125 -11.12 21.64 12.74
C THR A 125 -12.54 21.18 12.38
N GLU A 126 -12.83 21.08 11.09
CA GLU A 126 -14.07 20.58 10.53
C GLU A 126 -13.80 19.41 9.55
N PRO A 127 -14.76 18.51 9.31
CA PRO A 127 -14.58 17.41 8.36
C PRO A 127 -14.44 17.96 6.93
N LEU A 128 -13.31 17.65 6.29
CA LEU A 128 -13.12 17.87 4.85
C LEU A 128 -13.68 16.69 4.06
N TRP A 129 -14.45 16.94 3.00
CA TRP A 129 -15.10 15.88 2.23
C TRP A 129 -15.28 16.22 0.76
N TRP A 130 -15.13 15.23 -0.12
CA TRP A 130 -15.08 15.40 -1.58
C TRP A 130 -16.42 15.76 -2.21
N ASN A 131 -17.53 15.22 -1.73
CA ASN A 131 -18.85 15.37 -2.36
C ASN A 131 -19.74 16.30 -1.51
N PRO A 132 -20.15 17.48 -1.99
CA PRO A 132 -20.02 17.99 -3.36
C PRO A 132 -18.78 18.87 -3.63
N ASP A 133 -18.02 19.28 -2.62
CA ASP A 133 -16.96 20.30 -2.74
C ASP A 133 -15.56 19.75 -3.09
N CYS A 134 -15.46 18.93 -4.14
CA CYS A 134 -14.16 18.41 -4.59
C CYS A 134 -13.21 19.54 -5.04
N PRO A 135 -13.67 20.57 -5.82
CA PRO A 135 -12.80 21.66 -6.22
C PRO A 135 -12.21 22.43 -5.05
N GLY A 136 -13.03 22.83 -4.06
CA GLY A 136 -12.58 23.60 -2.90
C GLY A 136 -11.72 22.79 -1.94
N VAL A 137 -11.97 21.48 -1.80
CA VAL A 137 -11.09 20.60 -1.03
C VAL A 137 -9.74 20.42 -1.74
N MET A 138 -9.71 20.14 -3.05
CA MET A 138 -8.44 19.96 -3.77
C MET A 138 -7.60 21.23 -3.83
N GLU A 139 -8.22 22.40 -4.00
CA GLU A 139 -7.54 23.70 -3.94
C GLU A 139 -6.81 23.88 -2.61
N ARG A 140 -7.50 23.60 -1.49
CA ARG A 140 -6.92 23.69 -0.15
C ARG A 140 -5.77 22.72 0.08
N LEU A 141 -5.81 21.54 -0.53
CA LEU A 141 -4.83 20.48 -0.30
C LEU A 141 -3.61 20.57 -1.21
N THR A 142 -3.79 21.09 -2.44
CA THR A 142 -2.80 20.99 -3.50
C THR A 142 -2.52 22.31 -4.23
N GLY A 143 -3.25 23.37 -3.90
CA GLY A 143 -3.20 24.67 -4.58
C GLY A 143 -3.83 24.67 -5.98
N ARG A 144 -4.65 23.67 -6.30
CA ARG A 144 -5.35 23.56 -7.59
C ARG A 144 -6.72 22.88 -7.42
N PRO A 145 -7.77 23.31 -8.12
CA PRO A 145 -9.07 22.69 -8.01
C PRO A 145 -9.16 21.46 -8.91
N LEU A 146 -10.05 20.53 -8.57
CA LEU A 146 -10.40 19.38 -9.41
C LEU A 146 -11.91 19.19 -9.39
N GLU A 147 -12.54 19.12 -10.57
CA GLU A 147 -13.94 18.71 -10.63
C GLU A 147 -14.13 17.30 -10.08
N LEU A 148 -15.21 17.11 -9.31
CA LEU A 148 -15.57 15.83 -8.70
C LEU A 148 -15.59 14.66 -9.72
N GLY A 149 -15.99 14.95 -10.95
CA GLY A 149 -16.05 13.96 -12.02
C GLY A 149 -14.69 13.43 -12.51
N PHE A 150 -13.57 13.92 -11.99
CA PHE A 150 -12.21 13.39 -12.26
C PHE A 150 -11.57 12.71 -11.04
N LEU A 151 -12.27 12.60 -9.91
CA LEU A 151 -11.66 12.23 -8.63
C LEU A 151 -10.96 10.86 -8.68
N GLU A 152 -11.59 9.81 -9.21
CA GLU A 152 -11.04 8.45 -9.18
C GLU A 152 -9.87 8.23 -10.15
N ALA A 153 -9.71 9.08 -11.17
CA ALA A 153 -8.54 9.10 -12.04
C ALA A 153 -7.29 9.64 -11.32
N VAL A 154 -7.50 10.47 -10.29
CA VAL A 154 -6.43 11.04 -9.46
C VAL A 154 -6.20 10.22 -8.20
N LEU A 155 -7.28 9.82 -7.53
CA LEU A 155 -7.26 9.16 -6.22
C LEU A 155 -7.65 7.68 -6.35
N PRO A 156 -6.81 6.73 -5.90
CA PRO A 156 -7.19 5.32 -5.91
C PRO A 156 -8.49 5.10 -5.13
N LEU A 157 -9.41 4.32 -5.70
CA LEU A 157 -10.75 4.10 -5.14
C LEU A 157 -10.75 3.74 -3.65
N HIS A 158 -9.85 2.83 -3.26
CA HIS A 158 -9.72 2.39 -1.87
C HIS A 158 -9.26 3.49 -0.91
N ARG A 159 -8.92 4.70 -1.38
CA ARG A 159 -8.59 5.87 -0.54
C ARG A 159 -9.71 6.91 -0.51
N VAL A 160 -10.69 6.86 -1.41
CA VAL A 160 -11.71 7.91 -1.55
C VAL A 160 -12.54 8.05 -0.29
N ALA A 161 -13.00 6.94 0.30
CA ALA A 161 -13.80 6.98 1.53
C ALA A 161 -13.00 7.28 2.80
N HIS A 162 -11.66 7.23 2.76
CA HIS A 162 -10.82 7.37 3.95
C HIS A 162 -11.20 8.55 4.87
N PRO A 163 -11.33 9.79 4.37
CA PRO A 163 -11.63 10.97 5.19
C PRO A 163 -13.12 11.12 5.55
N ALA A 164 -14.00 10.23 5.09
CA ALA A 164 -15.41 10.26 5.50
C ALA A 164 -15.53 9.91 6.99
N LEU A 165 -16.45 10.57 7.68
CA LEU A 165 -16.92 10.19 8.99
C LEU A 165 -18.13 9.25 8.86
N ASP A 166 -18.16 8.23 9.70
CA ASP A 166 -19.36 7.42 9.95
C ASP A 166 -20.30 8.10 10.96
N ALA A 167 -21.47 7.49 11.19
CA ALA A 167 -22.46 7.95 12.16
C ALA A 167 -21.96 7.94 13.62
N GLU A 168 -20.82 7.31 13.91
CA GLU A 168 -20.15 7.39 15.22
C GLU A 168 -19.11 8.53 15.27
N GLY A 169 -19.00 9.34 14.20
CA GLY A 169 -18.05 10.44 14.08
C GLY A 169 -16.61 9.96 13.88
N ARG A 170 -16.41 8.74 13.40
CA ARG A 170 -15.09 8.14 13.17
C ARG A 170 -14.73 8.14 11.68
N HIS A 171 -13.46 8.41 11.39
CA HIS A 171 -12.94 8.27 10.02
C HIS A 171 -13.07 6.82 9.54
N VAL A 172 -13.55 6.62 8.31
CA VAL A 172 -13.60 5.29 7.67
C VAL A 172 -12.20 4.70 7.56
N GLY A 173 -11.22 5.51 7.15
CA GLY A 173 -9.81 5.10 7.07
C GLY A 173 -9.09 5.05 8.42
N GLU A 174 -9.74 5.38 9.54
CA GLU A 174 -9.15 5.41 10.88
C GLU A 174 -7.79 6.16 10.94
N MET A 175 -6.71 5.47 11.29
CA MET A 175 -5.37 6.06 11.36
C MET A 175 -4.66 6.13 9.99
N ASN A 176 -5.25 5.50 8.98
CA ASN A 176 -4.74 5.41 7.61
C ASN A 176 -5.39 6.45 6.67
N VAL A 177 -6.11 7.44 7.20
CA VAL A 177 -6.75 8.50 6.40
C VAL A 177 -5.74 9.11 5.43
N PHE A 178 -6.13 9.13 4.16
CA PHE A 178 -5.38 9.69 3.06
C PHE A 178 -6.28 10.70 2.32
N PRO A 179 -5.76 11.87 1.93
CA PRO A 179 -4.46 12.42 2.32
C PRO A 179 -4.42 12.73 3.83
N MET A 180 -3.22 12.72 4.41
CA MET A 180 -3.06 12.94 5.86
C MET A 180 -3.61 14.30 6.33
N ALA A 181 -3.57 15.31 5.46
CA ALA A 181 -4.09 16.64 5.72
C ALA A 181 -5.62 16.68 5.98
N MET A 182 -6.38 15.66 5.56
CA MET A 182 -7.82 15.55 5.88
C MET A 182 -8.10 14.81 7.20
N ARG A 183 -7.07 14.23 7.83
CA ARG A 183 -7.24 13.44 9.05
C ARG A 183 -7.46 14.32 10.27
N MET A 184 -8.66 14.27 10.83
CA MET A 184 -9.02 14.95 12.08
C MET A 184 -8.34 14.33 13.31
N LYS A 185 -8.19 15.13 14.37
CA LYS A 185 -7.74 14.65 15.70
C LYS A 185 -8.92 14.10 16.49
N LEU A 186 -9.21 12.81 16.29
CA LEU A 186 -10.32 12.15 16.98
C LEU A 186 -9.83 11.46 18.28
N PRO A 187 -10.55 11.63 19.42
CA PRO A 187 -10.23 10.90 20.65
C PRO A 187 -10.15 9.39 20.41
N THR A 188 -9.06 8.77 20.87
CA THR A 188 -8.78 7.36 20.64
C THR A 188 -8.19 6.74 21.90
N GLU A 189 -8.77 5.62 22.36
CA GLU A 189 -8.25 4.85 23.49
C GLU A 189 -7.22 3.84 22.99
N TRP A 190 -5.99 3.98 23.48
CA TRP A 190 -4.85 3.13 23.14
C TRP A 190 -4.53 2.17 24.28
N LYS A 191 -4.25 0.91 23.96
CA LYS A 191 -3.77 -0.09 24.92
C LYS A 191 -2.64 -0.94 24.34
N PRO A 192 -1.73 -1.46 25.18
CA PRO A 192 -0.84 -2.55 24.76
C PRO A 192 -1.68 -3.73 24.26
N CYS A 193 -1.27 -4.33 23.14
CA CYS A 193 -1.97 -5.48 22.59
C CYS A 193 -1.79 -6.72 23.50
N PRO A 194 -2.88 -7.37 23.95
CA PRO A 194 -2.82 -8.54 24.82
C PRO A 194 -2.76 -9.86 24.06
N TYR A 195 -2.90 -9.84 22.73
CA TYR A 195 -3.01 -11.04 21.90
C TYR A 195 -1.63 -11.61 21.59
N PRO A 196 -1.47 -12.95 21.58
CA PRO A 196 -0.20 -13.58 21.20
C PRO A 196 0.16 -13.28 19.74
N GLY A 197 1.42 -13.48 19.39
CA GLY A 197 2.02 -13.17 18.08
C GLY A 197 2.83 -11.88 18.06
N SER A 198 3.24 -11.46 16.87
CA SER A 198 4.09 -10.30 16.53
C SER A 198 3.73 -9.03 17.31
N ARG A 199 2.44 -8.80 17.52
CA ARG A 199 1.88 -7.62 18.19
C ARG A 199 1.82 -7.70 19.72
N PHE A 200 2.11 -8.84 20.35
CA PHE A 200 1.99 -9.01 21.80
C PHE A 200 2.87 -8.01 22.56
N ARG A 201 2.24 -7.10 23.31
CA ARG A 201 2.92 -6.00 24.02
C ARG A 201 3.94 -5.29 23.13
N ASP A 202 3.56 -5.02 21.88
CA ASP A 202 4.35 -4.19 20.99
C ASP A 202 4.52 -2.77 21.54
N GLU A 203 5.60 -2.11 21.10
CA GLU A 203 5.83 -0.72 21.42
C GLU A 203 4.73 0.18 20.84
N ALA A 204 4.26 -0.12 19.64
CA ALA A 204 3.08 0.50 19.08
C ALA A 204 1.81 -0.04 19.76
N MET A 205 0.88 0.85 20.11
CA MET A 205 -0.34 0.48 20.81
C MET A 205 -1.49 0.12 19.87
N MET A 206 -2.45 -0.60 20.42
CA MET A 206 -3.69 -1.02 19.78
C MET A 206 -4.79 0.04 19.93
N ASN A 207 -5.49 0.36 18.84
CA ASN A 207 -6.67 1.23 18.86
C ASN A 207 -7.92 0.46 19.36
N VAL A 208 -8.24 0.61 20.64
CA VAL A 208 -9.36 -0.09 21.28
C VAL A 208 -10.71 0.54 20.91
N THR A 209 -10.73 1.83 20.58
CA THR A 209 -11.94 2.52 20.14
C THR A 209 -12.49 1.89 18.85
N ALA A 210 -11.63 1.69 17.85
CA ALA A 210 -12.01 1.05 16.59
C ALA A 210 -12.46 -0.41 16.81
N LEU A 211 -11.78 -1.16 17.67
CA LEU A 211 -12.17 -2.55 18.00
C LEU A 211 -13.58 -2.60 18.62
N ARG A 212 -13.91 -1.69 19.54
CA ARG A 212 -15.24 -1.65 20.18
C ARG A 212 -16.34 -1.35 19.16
N SER A 213 -16.12 -0.39 18.26
CA SER A 213 -17.05 -0.06 17.18
C SER A 213 -17.33 -1.28 16.29
N MET A 214 -16.27 -1.95 15.84
CA MET A 214 -16.35 -3.16 15.01
C MET A 214 -17.06 -4.32 15.72
N THR A 215 -16.75 -4.55 17.00
CA THR A 215 -17.34 -5.65 17.80
C THR A 215 -18.87 -5.51 17.91
N ARG A 216 -19.39 -4.28 18.01
CA ARG A 216 -20.84 -4.02 18.10
C ARG A 216 -21.61 -4.44 16.85
N CYS A 217 -20.99 -4.34 15.68
CA CYS A 217 -21.62 -4.58 14.38
C CYS A 217 -21.06 -5.79 13.64
N TRP A 218 -20.32 -6.68 14.34
CA TRP A 218 -19.54 -7.74 13.73
C TRP A 218 -20.34 -8.70 12.83
N LYS A 219 -21.50 -9.14 13.31
CA LYS A 219 -22.36 -10.05 12.54
C LYS A 219 -22.87 -9.43 11.22
N PRO A 220 -23.46 -8.21 11.22
CA PRO A 220 -23.77 -7.49 9.98
C PRO A 220 -22.56 -7.27 9.06
N VAL A 221 -21.38 -6.99 9.62
CA VAL A 221 -20.13 -6.85 8.84
C VAL A 221 -19.83 -8.14 8.06
N LEU A 222 -19.85 -9.28 8.74
CA LEU A 222 -19.61 -10.58 8.11
C LEU A 222 -20.66 -10.91 7.03
N GLN A 223 -21.94 -10.59 7.28
CA GLN A 223 -23.01 -10.79 6.30
C GLN A 223 -22.81 -9.93 5.05
N GLY A 224 -22.45 -8.66 5.22
CA GLY A 224 -22.16 -7.75 4.11
C GLY A 224 -20.97 -8.21 3.28
N VAL A 225 -19.88 -8.64 3.93
CA VAL A 225 -18.70 -9.16 3.23
C VAL A 225 -19.00 -10.45 2.49
N LEU A 226 -19.76 -11.36 3.07
CA LEU A 226 -20.19 -12.60 2.41
C LEU A 226 -21.05 -12.30 1.17
N ALA A 227 -21.95 -11.32 1.24
CA ALA A 227 -22.78 -10.91 0.10
C ALA A 227 -21.95 -10.29 -1.05
N VAL A 228 -20.94 -9.48 -0.72
CA VAL A 228 -19.99 -8.96 -1.73
C VAL A 228 -19.16 -10.10 -2.34
N ARG A 229 -18.68 -11.03 -1.51
CA ARG A 229 -17.96 -12.22 -1.96
C ARG A 229 -18.78 -13.04 -2.95
N GLU A 230 -20.04 -13.33 -2.63
CA GLU A 230 -20.94 -14.09 -3.51
C GLU A 230 -21.15 -13.39 -4.85
N GLU A 231 -21.37 -12.08 -4.85
CA GLU A 231 -21.53 -11.31 -6.09
C GLU A 231 -20.25 -11.28 -6.92
N PHE A 232 -19.08 -11.18 -6.30
CA PHE A 232 -17.80 -11.26 -6.99
C PHE A 232 -17.59 -12.66 -7.61
N LEU A 233 -17.84 -13.73 -6.85
CA LEU A 233 -17.61 -15.10 -7.32
C LEU A 233 -18.57 -15.56 -8.43
N ARG A 234 -19.74 -14.92 -8.57
CA ARG A 234 -20.61 -15.12 -9.76
C ARG A 234 -19.92 -14.75 -11.06
N ARG A 235 -18.94 -13.85 -11.01
CA ARG A 235 -18.20 -13.32 -12.17
C ARG A 235 -16.82 -13.97 -12.28
N ARG A 236 -16.21 -14.27 -11.14
CA ARG A 236 -14.85 -14.82 -11.02
C ARG A 236 -14.82 -16.01 -10.06
N PRO A 237 -15.01 -17.24 -10.57
CA PRO A 237 -14.93 -18.43 -9.74
C PRO A 237 -13.55 -18.65 -9.13
N LEU A 238 -13.54 -19.33 -7.98
CA LEU A 238 -12.32 -19.81 -7.32
C LEU A 238 -11.52 -20.77 -8.23
N LEU A 239 -10.29 -21.07 -7.82
CA LEU A 239 -9.52 -22.15 -8.43
C LEU A 239 -10.24 -23.50 -8.24
N PRO A 240 -9.96 -24.52 -9.09
CA PRO A 240 -10.61 -25.83 -8.99
C PRO A 240 -10.46 -26.53 -7.63
N ASP A 241 -9.41 -26.21 -6.88
CA ASP A 241 -9.14 -26.73 -5.53
C ASP A 241 -9.83 -25.92 -4.42
N GLY A 242 -10.64 -24.92 -4.79
CA GLY A 242 -11.37 -24.05 -3.86
C GLY A 242 -10.55 -22.90 -3.29
N ARG A 243 -9.28 -22.71 -3.67
CA ARG A 243 -8.46 -21.59 -3.20
C ARG A 243 -8.69 -20.32 -4.02
N TRP A 244 -8.30 -19.19 -3.42
CA TRP A 244 -8.27 -17.91 -4.10
C TRP A 244 -6.99 -17.76 -4.90
N ARG A 245 -7.04 -16.97 -5.97
CA ARG A 245 -5.83 -16.34 -6.52
C ARG A 245 -5.53 -15.11 -5.66
N VAL A 246 -4.26 -14.84 -5.34
CA VAL A 246 -3.88 -13.63 -4.57
C VAL A 246 -4.46 -12.37 -5.23
N GLY A 247 -4.43 -12.30 -6.56
CA GLY A 247 -4.99 -11.20 -7.32
C GLY A 247 -6.51 -11.05 -7.24
N ASP A 248 -7.26 -12.15 -7.30
CA ASP A 248 -8.73 -12.13 -7.13
C ASP A 248 -9.10 -11.73 -5.69
N LEU A 249 -8.30 -12.15 -4.69
CA LEU A 249 -8.50 -11.76 -3.28
C LEU A 249 -8.25 -10.26 -3.04
N HIS A 250 -7.23 -9.69 -3.69
CA HIS A 250 -7.03 -8.24 -3.72
C HIS A 250 -8.23 -7.53 -4.36
N ALA A 251 -8.73 -8.06 -5.49
CA ALA A 251 -9.83 -7.46 -6.23
C ALA A 251 -11.17 -7.48 -5.45
N VAL A 252 -11.54 -8.60 -4.83
CA VAL A 252 -12.74 -8.66 -3.97
C VAL A 252 -12.61 -7.75 -2.75
N SER A 253 -11.40 -7.61 -2.19
CA SER A 253 -11.15 -6.65 -1.10
C SER A 253 -11.44 -5.23 -1.56
N CYS A 254 -10.96 -4.82 -2.75
CA CYS A 254 -11.31 -3.53 -3.34
C CYS A 254 -12.82 -3.36 -3.58
N ALA A 255 -13.53 -4.41 -3.97
CA ALA A 255 -14.99 -4.37 -4.13
C ALA A 255 -15.72 -4.13 -2.80
N VAL A 256 -15.25 -4.72 -1.68
CA VAL A 256 -15.79 -4.43 -0.35
C VAL A 256 -15.57 -2.95 0.02
N LEU A 257 -14.37 -2.42 -0.21
CA LEU A 257 -14.04 -1.01 0.06
C LEU A 257 -14.82 -0.04 -0.85
N ALA A 258 -15.18 -0.48 -2.05
CA ALA A 258 -15.96 0.30 -3.00
C ALA A 258 -17.40 0.55 -2.54
N LEU A 259 -17.98 -0.35 -1.73
CA LEU A 259 -19.38 -0.23 -1.29
C LEU A 259 -19.69 1.04 -0.47
N PRO A 260 -19.00 1.33 0.66
CA PRO A 260 -19.19 2.61 1.35
C PRO A 260 -18.86 3.80 0.43
N THR A 261 -17.84 3.66 -0.41
CA THR A 261 -17.40 4.73 -1.32
C THR A 261 -18.50 5.07 -2.32
N LEU A 262 -19.16 4.08 -2.93
CA LEU A 262 -20.26 4.26 -3.86
C LEU A 262 -21.40 5.07 -3.23
N LEU A 263 -21.79 4.72 -2.02
CA LEU A 263 -22.90 5.35 -1.31
C LEU A 263 -22.61 6.81 -0.96
N LEU A 264 -21.36 7.12 -0.61
CA LEU A 264 -20.91 8.48 -0.30
C LEU A 264 -20.71 9.34 -1.57
N MET A 265 -20.35 8.72 -2.69
CA MET A 265 -19.87 9.42 -3.89
C MET A 265 -20.87 9.47 -5.04
N ARG A 266 -22.00 8.76 -4.98
CA ARG A 266 -23.04 8.81 -6.01
C ARG A 266 -23.68 10.20 -6.12
N GLY A 267 -24.10 10.59 -7.33
CA GLY A 267 -24.75 11.87 -7.60
C GLY A 267 -26.21 11.90 -7.12
N ASP A 268 -26.92 10.79 -7.24
CA ASP A 268 -28.29 10.67 -6.74
C ASP A 268 -28.32 10.19 -5.29
N ASN A 269 -28.95 10.98 -4.41
CA ASN A 269 -29.10 10.72 -2.99
C ASN A 269 -27.81 10.17 -2.30
N PRO A 270 -26.67 10.88 -2.37
CA PRO A 270 -25.46 10.47 -1.65
C PRO A 270 -25.73 10.41 -0.15
N VAL A 271 -25.12 9.42 0.52
CA VAL A 271 -25.09 9.40 1.98
C VAL A 271 -24.26 10.60 2.47
N PRO A 272 -24.81 11.48 3.31
CA PRO A 272 -24.06 12.61 3.84
C PRO A 272 -22.84 12.17 4.65
N ASN A 273 -21.77 12.96 4.59
CA ASN A 273 -20.59 12.72 5.42
C ASN A 273 -20.97 12.83 6.91
N GLY A 274 -20.63 11.82 7.71
CA GLY A 274 -21.09 11.70 9.10
C GLY A 274 -22.38 10.91 9.30
N GLU A 275 -23.02 10.43 8.23
CA GLU A 275 -24.24 9.59 8.30
C GLU A 275 -24.03 8.17 7.78
N LEU A 276 -22.80 7.80 7.38
CA LEU A 276 -22.49 6.45 6.93
C LEU A 276 -22.73 5.42 8.03
N ASP A 277 -23.44 4.35 7.68
CA ASP A 277 -23.69 3.21 8.57
C ASP A 277 -22.35 2.66 9.14
N PRO A 278 -22.19 2.57 10.48
CA PRO A 278 -20.98 2.02 11.10
C PRO A 278 -20.64 0.59 10.66
N VAL A 279 -21.62 -0.19 10.18
CA VAL A 279 -21.39 -1.50 9.55
C VAL A 279 -20.49 -1.34 8.32
N LEU A 280 -20.79 -0.39 7.43
CA LEU A 280 -20.02 -0.15 6.21
C LEU A 280 -18.61 0.36 6.51
N SER A 281 -18.48 1.25 7.50
CA SER A 281 -17.16 1.70 7.94
C SER A 281 -16.35 0.56 8.57
N SER A 282 -16.99 -0.35 9.29
CA SER A 282 -16.31 -1.51 9.91
C SER A 282 -15.91 -2.55 8.88
N MET A 283 -16.78 -2.82 7.88
CA MET A 283 -16.45 -3.63 6.70
C MET A 283 -15.22 -3.08 5.98
N PHE A 284 -15.14 -1.76 5.80
CA PHE A 284 -13.99 -1.11 5.21
C PHE A 284 -12.72 -1.38 6.00
N ARG A 285 -12.71 -1.05 7.30
CA ARG A 285 -11.52 -1.12 8.17
C ARG A 285 -10.91 -2.51 8.23
N VAL A 286 -11.75 -3.55 8.40
CA VAL A 286 -11.26 -4.93 8.52
C VAL A 286 -10.77 -5.47 7.17
N THR A 287 -11.40 -5.08 6.07
CA THR A 287 -11.04 -5.58 4.73
C THR A 287 -9.84 -4.85 4.14
N ASP A 288 -9.60 -3.58 4.49
CA ASP A 288 -8.44 -2.83 4.01
C ASP A 288 -7.12 -3.50 4.44
N GLY A 289 -7.09 -4.18 5.60
CA GLY A 289 -5.97 -5.02 6.01
C GLY A 289 -5.67 -6.14 5.01
N VAL A 290 -6.69 -6.87 4.54
CA VAL A 290 -6.53 -7.93 3.52
C VAL A 290 -6.06 -7.35 2.18
N ARG A 291 -6.61 -6.20 1.77
CA ARG A 291 -6.14 -5.48 0.57
C ARG A 291 -4.67 -5.10 0.70
N MET A 292 -4.24 -4.60 1.87
CA MET A 292 -2.84 -4.23 2.11
C MET A 292 -1.90 -5.43 2.01
N VAL A 293 -2.24 -6.56 2.66
CA VAL A 293 -1.41 -7.77 2.63
C VAL A 293 -1.34 -8.35 1.21
N THR A 294 -2.47 -8.47 0.51
CA THR A 294 -2.47 -8.97 -0.87
C THR A 294 -1.75 -8.03 -1.84
N SER A 295 -1.85 -6.71 -1.65
CA SER A 295 -1.05 -5.74 -2.40
C SER A 295 0.44 -5.85 -2.07
N TYR A 296 0.81 -6.14 -0.82
CA TYR A 296 2.20 -6.41 -0.45
C TYR A 296 2.69 -7.65 -1.21
N LEU A 297 1.94 -8.75 -1.18
CA LEU A 297 2.31 -9.98 -1.89
C LEU A 297 2.47 -9.80 -3.40
N LEU A 298 1.59 -9.04 -4.05
CA LEU A 298 1.64 -8.83 -5.51
C LEU A 298 2.80 -7.93 -5.96
N TYR A 299 3.25 -7.02 -5.10
CA TYR A 299 4.13 -5.91 -5.49
C TYR A 299 5.37 -5.73 -4.60
N HIS A 300 5.68 -6.71 -3.74
CA HIS A 300 6.87 -6.67 -2.90
C HIS A 300 8.14 -6.60 -3.78
N PRO A 301 9.07 -5.63 -3.57
CA PRO A 301 10.25 -5.49 -4.44
C PRO A 301 11.26 -6.63 -4.39
N GLY A 302 11.25 -7.45 -3.32
CA GLY A 302 12.13 -8.60 -3.16
C GLY A 302 11.64 -9.81 -3.95
N GLU A 303 10.47 -10.33 -3.55
CA GLU A 303 9.87 -11.54 -4.09
C GLU A 303 8.35 -11.37 -4.28
N PRO A 304 7.91 -10.72 -5.39
CA PRO A 304 6.49 -10.55 -5.66
C PRO A 304 5.85 -11.88 -6.12
N MET A 305 4.68 -12.20 -5.59
CA MET A 305 3.90 -13.36 -5.98
C MET A 305 3.17 -13.14 -7.32
N PRO A 306 3.08 -14.18 -8.19
CA PRO A 306 2.14 -14.20 -9.31
C PRO A 306 0.70 -13.91 -8.93
N TYR A 307 -0.05 -13.26 -9.83
CA TYR A 307 -1.48 -12.98 -9.63
C TYR A 307 -2.26 -14.26 -9.33
N ASP A 308 -1.97 -15.31 -10.10
CA ASP A 308 -2.62 -16.62 -10.02
C ASP A 308 -2.12 -17.51 -8.87
N THR A 309 -1.20 -17.01 -8.03
CA THR A 309 -0.71 -17.76 -6.86
C THR A 309 -1.90 -18.18 -5.99
N PRO A 310 -2.11 -19.49 -5.76
CA PRO A 310 -3.17 -19.96 -4.88
C PRO A 310 -2.90 -19.54 -3.43
N ILE A 311 -3.93 -19.06 -2.73
CA ILE A 311 -3.84 -18.68 -1.31
C ILE A 311 -5.11 -19.09 -0.54
N SER A 312 -4.90 -19.59 0.67
CA SER A 312 -5.92 -19.96 1.65
C SER A 312 -5.95 -18.99 2.84
N ALA A 313 -7.01 -19.08 3.65
CA ALA A 313 -7.15 -18.28 4.87
C ALA A 313 -5.99 -18.49 5.86
N ALA A 314 -5.57 -19.75 6.03
CA ALA A 314 -4.46 -20.10 6.92
C ALA A 314 -3.13 -19.52 6.43
N GLU A 315 -2.84 -19.62 5.13
CA GLU A 315 -1.64 -19.05 4.52
C GLU A 315 -1.60 -17.53 4.66
N LEU A 316 -2.73 -16.84 4.42
CA LEU A 316 -2.82 -15.39 4.56
C LEU A 316 -2.60 -14.94 6.00
N TYR A 317 -3.20 -15.63 6.98
CA TYR A 317 -2.97 -15.34 8.41
C TYR A 317 -1.50 -15.48 8.76
N ARG A 318 -0.90 -16.61 8.38
CA ARG A 318 0.50 -16.91 8.64
C ARG A 318 1.44 -15.85 8.06
N ILE A 319 1.27 -15.51 6.78
CA ILE A 319 2.04 -14.45 6.11
C ILE A 319 1.85 -13.12 6.83
N SER A 320 0.61 -12.78 7.21
CA SER A 320 0.33 -11.51 7.91
C SER A 320 1.08 -11.40 9.24
N GLU A 321 1.22 -12.52 9.94
CA GLU A 321 1.97 -12.61 11.20
C GLU A 321 3.48 -12.51 10.95
N HIS A 322 4.01 -13.34 10.06
CA HIS A 322 5.46 -13.50 9.84
C HIS A 322 6.08 -12.28 9.13
N GLU A 323 5.36 -11.70 8.17
CA GLU A 323 5.78 -10.49 7.47
C GLU A 323 5.43 -9.20 8.25
N ASN A 324 5.05 -9.33 9.53
CA ASN A 324 4.73 -8.23 10.44
C ASN A 324 3.65 -7.27 9.90
N GLN A 325 2.72 -7.78 9.10
CA GLN A 325 1.65 -6.98 8.50
C GLN A 325 0.58 -6.55 9.53
N PHE A 326 0.63 -7.08 10.75
CA PHE A 326 -0.14 -6.57 11.89
C PHE A 326 0.49 -5.35 12.58
N LEU A 327 1.72 -4.95 12.20
CA LEU A 327 2.45 -3.85 12.81
C LEU A 327 2.50 -2.63 11.89
N SER A 328 2.56 -1.45 12.48
CA SER A 328 2.84 -0.20 11.77
C SER A 328 3.45 0.82 12.71
N SER A 329 4.07 1.86 12.15
CA SER A 329 4.60 2.99 12.95
C SER A 329 3.53 3.81 13.68
N ARG A 330 2.24 3.59 13.38
CA ARG A 330 1.11 4.33 13.97
C ARG A 330 0.31 3.52 14.99
N GLY A 331 0.58 2.22 15.11
CA GLY A 331 -0.20 1.30 15.94
C GLY A 331 -0.18 -0.13 15.39
N VAL A 332 -0.68 -1.07 16.20
CA VAL A 332 -0.85 -2.48 15.80
C VAL A 332 -2.30 -2.80 15.47
N CYS A 333 -2.51 -3.85 14.68
CA CYS A 333 -3.83 -4.40 14.40
C CYS A 333 -4.58 -4.74 15.69
N ALA A 334 -5.82 -4.28 15.79
CA ALA A 334 -6.64 -4.45 16.99
C ALA A 334 -7.51 -5.71 17.00
N GLY A 335 -7.65 -6.41 15.88
CA GLY A 335 -8.55 -7.56 15.77
C GLY A 335 -8.07 -8.75 16.61
N PRO A 336 -8.86 -9.29 17.56
CA PRO A 336 -8.52 -10.52 18.27
C PRO A 336 -8.30 -11.69 17.29
N PRO A 337 -7.41 -12.67 17.58
CA PRO A 337 -7.12 -13.78 16.66
C PRO A 337 -8.38 -14.50 16.15
N HIS A 338 -9.31 -14.84 17.04
CA HIS A 338 -10.57 -15.50 16.66
C HIS A 338 -11.44 -14.67 15.70
N MET A 339 -11.43 -13.33 15.81
CA MET A 339 -12.18 -12.47 14.88
C MET A 339 -11.48 -12.40 13.52
N VAL A 340 -10.14 -12.39 13.50
CA VAL A 340 -9.38 -12.43 12.23
C VAL A 340 -9.62 -13.76 11.52
N GLU A 341 -9.57 -14.88 12.25
CA GLU A 341 -9.87 -16.22 11.72
C GLU A 341 -11.31 -16.32 11.21
N GLU A 342 -12.29 -15.83 11.98
CA GLU A 342 -13.70 -15.82 11.56
C GLU A 342 -13.92 -14.95 10.32
N PHE A 343 -13.24 -13.81 10.24
CA PHE A 343 -13.27 -12.93 9.08
C PHE A 343 -12.71 -13.63 7.84
N PHE A 344 -11.54 -14.24 7.94
CA PHE A 344 -10.93 -14.96 6.82
C PHE A 344 -11.76 -16.16 6.41
N ALA A 345 -12.32 -16.90 7.37
CA ALA A 345 -13.21 -18.01 7.06
C ALA A 345 -14.50 -17.54 6.35
N THR A 346 -15.02 -16.35 6.67
CA THR A 346 -16.18 -15.78 6.00
C THR A 346 -15.83 -15.27 4.59
N LEU A 347 -14.82 -14.42 4.49
CA LEU A 347 -14.41 -13.79 3.22
C LEU A 347 -13.81 -14.81 2.24
N MET A 348 -12.93 -15.69 2.71
CA MET A 348 -12.18 -16.60 1.84
C MET A 348 -12.92 -17.92 1.66
N ASP A 349 -13.26 -18.60 2.75
CA ASP A 349 -13.88 -19.93 2.67
C ASP A 349 -15.40 -19.88 2.43
N GLY A 350 -16.02 -18.70 2.60
CA GLY A 350 -17.47 -18.54 2.45
C GLY A 350 -18.26 -19.17 3.59
N LYS A 351 -17.67 -19.31 4.79
CA LYS A 351 -18.39 -19.87 5.93
C LYS A 351 -19.58 -18.97 6.29
N PRO A 352 -20.77 -19.56 6.54
CA PRO A 352 -21.93 -18.80 6.92
C PRO A 352 -21.75 -18.18 8.30
N VAL A 353 -22.33 -16.99 8.47
CA VAL A 353 -22.30 -16.27 9.75
C VAL A 353 -23.18 -16.98 10.78
N ALA A 354 -22.66 -17.20 11.99
CA ALA A 354 -23.36 -17.98 13.01
C ALA A 354 -24.68 -17.33 13.50
N GLY A 355 -25.67 -18.18 13.76
CA GLY A 355 -27.00 -17.80 14.24
C GLY A 355 -27.96 -17.33 13.14
N PRO A 356 -29.18 -16.89 13.48
CA PRO A 356 -30.19 -16.53 12.48
C PRO A 356 -29.75 -15.32 11.65
N PRO A 357 -30.01 -15.28 10.32
CA PRO A 357 -29.65 -14.14 9.50
C PRO A 357 -30.36 -12.88 9.98
N THR A 358 -29.64 -11.76 9.95
CA THR A 358 -30.20 -10.44 10.24
C THR A 358 -30.72 -9.90 8.91
N PRO A 359 -31.85 -9.17 8.87
CA PRO A 359 -32.28 -8.49 7.65
C PRO A 359 -31.15 -7.64 7.09
N MET A 360 -30.81 -7.85 5.81
CA MET A 360 -29.79 -7.03 5.15
C MET A 360 -30.28 -5.59 5.05
N PRO A 361 -29.44 -4.59 5.37
CA PRO A 361 -29.81 -3.19 5.22
C PRO A 361 -30.10 -2.82 3.77
N GLU A 362 -30.80 -1.71 3.54
CA GLU A 362 -31.18 -1.22 2.21
C GLU A 362 -29.97 -1.05 1.27
N TRP A 363 -28.83 -0.63 1.83
CA TRP A 363 -27.59 -0.44 1.06
C TRP A 363 -27.11 -1.72 0.37
N SER A 364 -27.51 -2.92 0.82
CA SER A 364 -27.11 -4.21 0.23
C SER A 364 -27.53 -4.36 -1.24
N SER A 365 -28.61 -3.69 -1.65
CA SER A 365 -29.04 -3.61 -3.05
C SER A 365 -27.99 -2.99 -3.98
N ASN A 366 -27.04 -2.22 -3.45
CA ASN A 366 -25.98 -1.57 -4.21
C ASN A 366 -24.74 -2.46 -4.40
N ILE A 367 -24.69 -3.66 -3.80
CA ILE A 367 -23.53 -4.56 -3.87
C ILE A 367 -23.09 -4.83 -5.32
N PRO A 368 -23.98 -5.16 -6.27
CA PRO A 368 -23.55 -5.42 -7.64
C PRO A 368 -22.88 -4.21 -8.31
N ALA A 369 -23.39 -2.99 -8.06
CA ALA A 369 -22.78 -1.76 -8.55
C ALA A 369 -21.47 -1.42 -7.84
N ALA A 370 -21.35 -1.76 -6.55
CA ALA A 370 -20.11 -1.60 -5.80
C ALA A 370 -18.99 -2.51 -6.33
N VAL A 371 -19.30 -3.75 -6.75
CA VAL A 371 -18.33 -4.63 -7.41
C VAL A 371 -17.86 -4.01 -8.73
N ASP A 372 -18.78 -3.51 -9.56
CA ASP A 372 -18.43 -2.84 -10.82
C ASP A 372 -17.54 -1.60 -10.56
N TYR A 373 -17.90 -0.78 -9.57
CA TYR A 373 -17.12 0.40 -9.18
C TYR A 373 -15.73 0.02 -8.67
N GLY A 374 -15.63 -1.06 -7.88
CA GLY A 374 -14.39 -1.68 -7.45
C GLY A 374 -13.46 -2.01 -8.60
N MET A 375 -13.99 -2.66 -9.64
CA MET A 375 -13.21 -3.08 -10.81
C MET A 375 -12.80 -1.87 -11.67
N LEU A 376 -13.70 -0.91 -11.92
CA LEU A 376 -13.35 0.34 -12.61
C LEU A 376 -12.22 1.09 -11.89
N GLY A 377 -12.25 1.14 -10.55
CA GLY A 377 -11.20 1.72 -9.74
C GLY A 377 -9.85 1.00 -9.89
N LEU A 378 -9.85 -0.32 -10.05
CA LEU A 378 -8.63 -1.10 -10.34
C LEU A 378 -8.08 -0.81 -11.73
N LEU A 379 -8.94 -0.60 -12.74
CA LEU A 379 -8.49 -0.22 -14.09
C LEU A 379 -7.78 1.14 -14.07
N LEU A 380 -8.39 2.15 -13.45
CA LEU A 380 -7.80 3.49 -13.29
C LEU A 380 -6.46 3.41 -12.54
N TYR A 381 -6.43 2.65 -11.44
CA TYR A 381 -5.23 2.50 -10.64
C TYR A 381 -4.09 1.77 -11.39
N SER A 382 -4.41 0.75 -12.19
CA SER A 382 -3.41 0.08 -13.05
C SER A 382 -2.81 1.02 -14.09
N LEU A 383 -3.62 1.86 -14.73
CA LEU A 383 -3.14 2.86 -15.70
C LEU A 383 -2.23 3.90 -15.04
N GLN A 384 -2.70 4.52 -13.95
CA GLN A 384 -1.93 5.52 -13.21
C GLN A 384 -0.57 4.98 -12.75
N PHE A 385 -0.54 3.78 -12.16
CA PHE A 385 0.70 3.24 -11.60
C PHE A 385 1.70 2.81 -12.70
N ASN A 386 1.23 2.30 -13.83
CA ASN A 386 2.14 1.96 -14.94
C ASN A 386 2.73 3.19 -15.63
N LEU A 387 1.96 4.27 -15.74
CA LEU A 387 2.49 5.53 -16.25
C LEU A 387 3.66 6.03 -15.38
N TRP A 388 3.58 5.84 -14.07
CA TRP A 388 4.70 6.13 -13.19
C TRP A 388 5.91 5.21 -13.45
N GLY A 389 5.70 3.92 -13.69
CA GLY A 389 6.78 3.02 -14.12
C GLY A 389 7.47 3.48 -15.42
N ARG A 390 6.71 4.05 -16.36
CA ARG A 390 7.26 4.68 -17.59
C ARG A 390 8.04 5.95 -17.28
N MET A 391 7.56 6.77 -16.35
CA MET A 391 8.28 7.95 -15.85
C MET A 391 9.63 7.58 -15.22
N CYS A 392 9.73 6.50 -14.45
CA CYS A 392 11.01 6.00 -13.93
C CYS A 392 12.01 5.65 -15.05
N GLY A 393 11.53 5.16 -16.19
CA GLY A 393 12.36 4.94 -17.37
C GLY A 393 12.94 6.25 -17.95
N ALA A 394 12.16 7.33 -17.96
CA ALA A 394 12.65 8.65 -18.35
C ALA A 394 13.71 9.18 -17.37
N TYR A 395 13.52 9.00 -16.06
CA TYR A 395 14.53 9.34 -15.04
C TYR A 395 15.85 8.61 -15.25
N ASP A 396 15.84 7.33 -15.66
CA ASP A 396 17.04 6.53 -15.95
C ASP A 396 17.89 7.15 -17.08
N VAL A 397 17.23 7.56 -18.17
CA VAL A 397 17.86 8.23 -19.32
C VAL A 397 18.41 9.61 -18.92
N ILE A 398 17.59 10.42 -18.24
CA ILE A 398 17.95 11.76 -17.77
C ILE A 398 19.16 11.69 -16.83
N ARG A 399 19.13 10.76 -15.87
CA ARG A 399 20.23 10.55 -14.92
C ARG A 399 21.51 10.15 -15.62
N SER A 400 21.44 9.21 -16.56
CA SER A 400 22.60 8.76 -17.34
C SER A 400 23.23 9.91 -18.14
N ALA A 401 22.40 10.75 -18.78
CA ALA A 401 22.86 11.94 -19.49
C ALA A 401 23.55 12.95 -18.56
N LEU A 402 22.98 13.20 -17.38
CA LEU A 402 23.53 14.14 -16.40
C LEU A 402 24.84 13.66 -15.76
N LEU A 403 25.05 12.36 -15.62
CA LEU A 403 26.28 11.78 -15.09
C LEU A 403 27.45 11.81 -16.09
N ALA A 404 27.16 11.91 -17.39
CA ALA A 404 28.17 11.97 -18.44
C ALA A 404 28.84 13.35 -18.59
N VAL A 405 28.35 14.37 -17.90
CA VAL A 405 28.83 15.76 -18.02
C VAL A 405 29.50 16.23 -16.74
N GLU A 406 30.67 16.85 -16.82
CA GLU A 406 31.26 17.57 -15.69
C GLU A 406 30.72 19.02 -15.64
N GLU A 407 30.13 19.42 -14.51
CA GLU A 407 29.63 20.78 -14.28
C GLU A 407 29.70 21.13 -12.80
N GLU A 408 30.08 22.38 -12.50
CA GLU A 408 30.17 22.92 -11.15
C GLU A 408 28.80 22.90 -10.43
N PRO A 409 28.78 22.62 -9.12
CA PRO A 409 27.56 22.73 -8.32
C PRO A 409 26.91 24.13 -8.47
N GLY A 410 25.61 24.15 -8.74
CA GLY A 410 24.84 25.40 -8.89
C GLY A 410 24.62 25.86 -10.34
N GLY A 411 25.38 25.33 -11.31
CA GLY A 411 25.06 25.44 -12.74
C GLY A 411 23.75 24.73 -13.10
N LEU A 412 23.22 24.95 -14.31
CA LEU A 412 21.95 24.37 -14.76
C LEU A 412 21.98 22.83 -14.63
N LEU A 413 22.95 22.16 -15.26
CA LEU A 413 23.02 20.70 -15.21
C LEU A 413 23.40 20.19 -13.81
N GLY A 414 24.16 20.98 -13.04
CA GLY A 414 24.48 20.68 -11.65
C GLY A 414 23.24 20.63 -10.76
N ARG A 415 22.32 21.59 -10.91
CA ARG A 415 21.02 21.60 -10.19
C ARG A 415 20.11 20.45 -10.63
N LEU A 416 20.01 20.22 -11.94
CA LEU A 416 19.24 19.08 -12.47
C LEU A 416 19.78 17.75 -11.92
N ARG A 417 21.10 17.56 -11.90
CA ARG A 417 21.73 16.36 -11.32
C ARG A 417 21.37 16.21 -9.85
N ALA A 418 21.49 17.28 -9.05
CA ALA A 418 21.16 17.23 -7.63
C ALA A 418 19.69 16.84 -7.38
N ARG A 419 18.75 17.41 -8.15
CA ARG A 419 17.33 17.07 -8.05
C ARG A 419 17.05 15.63 -8.49
N VAL A 420 17.58 15.22 -9.65
CA VAL A 420 17.41 13.87 -10.19
C VAL A 420 17.98 12.82 -9.24
N GLU A 421 19.14 13.05 -8.62
CA GLU A 421 19.69 12.11 -7.63
C GLU A 421 18.83 12.04 -6.37
N SER A 422 18.22 13.14 -5.93
CA SER A 422 17.27 13.14 -4.81
C SER A 422 16.02 12.32 -5.11
N ASP A 423 15.42 12.51 -6.29
CA ASP A 423 14.28 11.74 -6.77
C ASP A 423 14.65 10.26 -6.98
N TRP A 424 15.87 9.99 -7.45
CA TRP A 424 16.37 8.64 -7.71
C TRP A 424 16.48 7.81 -6.43
N GLN A 425 16.82 8.40 -5.28
CA GLN A 425 16.81 7.67 -4.01
C GLN A 425 15.41 7.12 -3.66
N GLN A 426 14.35 7.84 -4.04
CA GLN A 426 12.97 7.39 -3.85
C GLN A 426 12.66 6.21 -4.79
N ILE A 427 13.09 6.31 -6.05
CA ILE A 427 12.95 5.24 -7.06
C ILE A 427 13.67 3.96 -6.62
N VAL A 428 14.90 4.07 -6.10
CA VAL A 428 15.70 2.96 -5.56
C VAL A 428 15.02 2.33 -4.35
N THR A 429 14.46 3.14 -3.44
CA THR A 429 13.73 2.63 -2.27
C THR A 429 12.51 1.77 -2.65
N MET A 430 11.96 2.01 -3.84
CA MET A 430 10.85 1.24 -4.40
C MET A 430 11.30 0.09 -5.30
N GLY A 431 12.61 -0.07 -5.50
CA GLY A 431 13.20 -1.08 -6.38
C GLY A 431 12.87 -0.87 -7.86
N LEU A 432 12.40 0.32 -8.24
CA LEU A 432 12.05 0.64 -9.63
C LEU A 432 13.22 1.19 -10.44
N ASP A 433 14.40 1.30 -9.84
CA ASP A 433 15.66 1.58 -10.53
C ASP A 433 16.07 0.41 -11.43
N ARG A 434 15.68 -0.81 -11.06
CA ARG A 434 16.01 -2.05 -11.79
C ARG A 434 15.01 -2.31 -12.92
N PRO A 435 15.46 -2.44 -14.19
CA PRO A 435 14.57 -2.74 -15.31
C PRO A 435 13.75 -4.02 -15.13
N SER A 436 14.34 -5.08 -14.56
CA SER A 436 13.65 -6.35 -14.29
C SER A 436 12.46 -6.17 -13.35
N ASN A 437 12.62 -5.36 -12.31
CA ASN A 437 11.57 -5.10 -11.33
C ASN A 437 10.45 -4.27 -11.97
N ARG A 438 10.77 -3.28 -12.80
CA ARG A 438 9.77 -2.51 -13.55
C ARG A 438 8.91 -3.42 -14.44
N VAL A 439 9.53 -4.34 -15.19
CA VAL A 439 8.83 -5.30 -16.04
C VAL A 439 7.93 -6.24 -15.22
N GLN A 440 8.41 -6.73 -14.08
CA GLN A 440 7.61 -7.58 -13.20
C GLN A 440 6.39 -6.84 -12.64
N VAL A 441 6.57 -5.63 -12.12
CA VAL A 441 5.48 -4.80 -11.58
C VAL A 441 4.46 -4.45 -12.67
N GLU A 442 4.93 -4.12 -13.88
CA GLU A 442 4.07 -3.88 -15.04
C GLU A 442 3.24 -5.13 -15.37
N GLY A 443 3.87 -6.30 -15.48
CA GLY A 443 3.17 -7.57 -15.76
C GLY A 443 2.06 -7.85 -14.76
N ARG A 444 2.31 -7.64 -13.46
CA ARG A 444 1.29 -7.82 -12.39
C ARG A 444 0.11 -6.85 -12.52
N ARG A 445 0.36 -5.64 -13.02
CA ARG A 445 -0.70 -4.64 -13.23
C ARG A 445 -1.49 -4.90 -14.52
N VAL A 446 -0.85 -5.46 -15.56
CA VAL A 446 -1.54 -5.98 -16.74
C VAL A 446 -2.50 -7.09 -16.33
N GLU A 447 -2.03 -8.09 -15.58
CA GLU A 447 -2.86 -9.16 -15.03
C GLU A 447 -4.03 -8.58 -14.20
N GLN A 448 -3.76 -7.61 -13.30
CA GLN A 448 -4.81 -6.95 -12.53
C GLN A 448 -5.84 -6.23 -13.42
N TYR A 449 -5.38 -5.48 -14.42
CA TYR A 449 -6.25 -4.71 -15.32
C TYR A 449 -7.16 -5.64 -16.11
N GLU A 450 -6.59 -6.65 -16.76
CA GLU A 450 -7.34 -7.58 -17.59
C GLU A 450 -8.34 -8.38 -16.74
N ASN A 451 -7.94 -8.89 -15.57
CA ASN A 451 -8.85 -9.62 -14.70
C ASN A 451 -9.98 -8.74 -14.13
N ALA A 452 -9.70 -7.48 -13.79
CA ALA A 452 -10.74 -6.52 -13.40
C ALA A 452 -11.70 -6.24 -14.57
N LEU A 453 -11.18 -6.11 -15.79
CA LEU A 453 -11.98 -5.90 -17.00
C LEU A 453 -12.96 -7.05 -17.25
N HIS A 454 -12.49 -8.30 -17.14
CA HIS A 454 -13.32 -9.49 -17.28
C HIS A 454 -14.40 -9.62 -16.18
N SER A 455 -14.26 -8.89 -15.07
CA SER A 455 -15.17 -8.93 -13.93
C SER A 455 -16.27 -7.85 -13.97
N LEU A 456 -16.23 -6.95 -14.96
CA LEU A 456 -17.22 -5.89 -15.15
C LEU A 456 -18.50 -6.38 -15.82
N ARG A 457 -19.64 -5.86 -15.38
CA ARG A 457 -20.90 -6.00 -16.13
C ARG A 457 -21.04 -4.86 -17.12
N GLY A 458 -21.46 -5.17 -18.35
CA GLY A 458 -21.80 -4.14 -19.34
C GLY A 458 -20.60 -3.38 -19.92
N PHE A 459 -19.56 -4.11 -20.32
CA PHE A 459 -18.36 -3.56 -20.96
C PHE A 459 -18.70 -2.67 -22.17
N ARG A 460 -18.06 -1.50 -22.25
CA ARG A 460 -18.13 -0.62 -23.42
C ARG A 460 -16.92 -0.84 -24.34
N GLU A 461 -17.18 -0.89 -25.64
CA GLU A 461 -16.17 -1.19 -26.68
C GLU A 461 -15.02 -0.17 -26.75
N ASP A 462 -15.19 1.05 -26.23
CA ASP A 462 -14.20 2.13 -26.24
C ASP A 462 -13.12 2.00 -25.14
N THR A 463 -13.27 1.05 -24.22
CA THR A 463 -12.24 0.77 -23.21
C THR A 463 -11.12 -0.07 -23.81
N PRO A 464 -9.82 0.28 -23.62
CA PRO A 464 -8.72 -0.57 -24.04
C PRO A 464 -8.89 -1.99 -23.48
N ARG A 465 -8.83 -2.99 -24.36
CA ARG A 465 -8.96 -4.40 -23.94
C ARG A 465 -7.70 -4.88 -23.24
N HIS A 466 -6.55 -4.40 -23.69
CA HIS A 466 -5.26 -4.67 -23.07
C HIS A 466 -4.69 -3.39 -22.48
N LEU A 467 -4.13 -3.49 -21.27
CA LEU A 467 -3.52 -2.35 -20.59
C LEU A 467 -2.42 -1.72 -21.45
N GLN A 468 -1.64 -2.55 -22.15
CA GLN A 468 -0.50 -2.13 -22.96
C GLN A 468 -0.90 -1.20 -24.12
N ASP A 469 -2.11 -1.36 -24.66
CA ASP A 469 -2.61 -0.54 -25.77
C ASP A 469 -2.70 0.94 -25.37
N ALA A 470 -2.95 1.22 -24.09
CA ALA A 470 -3.01 2.59 -23.57
C ALA A 470 -1.64 3.29 -23.52
N PHE A 471 -0.53 2.54 -23.63
CA PHE A 471 0.84 3.06 -23.54
C PHE A 471 1.56 3.14 -24.90
N ILE A 472 0.85 2.88 -26.00
CA ILE A 472 1.42 3.02 -27.34
C ILE A 472 1.41 4.51 -27.72
N PRO A 473 2.57 5.18 -27.87
CA PRO A 473 2.61 6.60 -28.20
C PRO A 473 2.01 6.85 -29.59
N ALA A 474 1.36 8.00 -29.77
CA ALA A 474 0.71 8.36 -31.02
C ALA A 474 1.71 8.54 -32.18
N ARG A 475 2.89 9.10 -31.88
CA ARG A 475 3.97 9.42 -32.83
C ARG A 475 3.47 10.29 -33.99
N ASP A 476 2.67 11.29 -33.64
CA ASP A 476 2.07 12.24 -34.57
C ASP A 476 2.84 13.59 -34.59
N ALA A 477 2.29 14.57 -35.33
CA ALA A 477 2.90 15.90 -35.43
C ALA A 477 2.96 16.66 -34.09
N VAL A 478 2.08 16.35 -33.15
CA VAL A 478 2.08 16.96 -31.81
C VAL A 478 3.29 16.48 -31.01
N ASP A 479 3.61 15.19 -31.09
CA ASP A 479 4.77 14.62 -30.40
C ASP A 479 6.09 15.20 -30.95
N GLU A 480 6.21 15.36 -32.27
CA GLU A 480 7.39 15.96 -32.90
C GLU A 480 7.53 17.45 -32.54
N GLN A 481 6.41 18.18 -32.50
CA GLN A 481 6.39 19.58 -32.08
C GLN A 481 6.79 19.73 -30.60
N ALA A 482 6.29 18.87 -29.71
CA ALA A 482 6.66 18.86 -28.30
C ALA A 482 8.16 18.62 -28.11
N ARG A 483 8.73 17.63 -28.84
CA ARG A 483 10.17 17.34 -28.84
C ARG A 483 10.99 18.54 -29.29
N SER A 484 10.65 19.11 -30.43
CA SER A 484 11.33 20.29 -30.99
C SER A 484 11.30 21.46 -30.01
N ARG A 485 10.14 21.70 -29.37
CA ARG A 485 9.97 22.78 -28.40
C ARG A 485 10.78 22.58 -27.13
N LEU A 486 10.87 21.34 -26.62
CA LEU A 486 11.71 21.03 -25.45
C LEU A 486 13.18 21.27 -25.73
N ARG A 487 13.70 20.83 -26.88
CA ARG A 487 15.09 21.07 -27.28
C ARG A 487 15.39 22.56 -27.38
N GLU A 488 14.51 23.33 -28.05
CA GLU A 488 14.63 24.78 -28.17
C GLU A 488 14.74 25.46 -26.79
N LEU A 489 13.82 25.11 -25.88
CA LEU A 489 13.75 25.69 -24.53
C LEU A 489 14.94 25.29 -23.65
N LEU A 490 15.44 24.06 -23.76
CA LEU A 490 16.59 23.59 -23.00
C LEU A 490 17.88 24.23 -23.51
N HIS A 491 18.07 24.32 -24.83
CA HIS A 491 19.21 25.03 -25.41
C HIS A 491 19.20 26.52 -25.09
N SER A 492 18.04 27.19 -25.10
CA SER A 492 17.98 28.63 -24.77
C SER A 492 18.40 28.95 -23.34
N ARG A 493 18.35 27.97 -22.43
CA ARG A 493 18.73 28.12 -21.01
C ARG A 493 20.19 27.78 -20.75
N ALA A 494 20.81 27.03 -21.64
CA ALA A 494 22.23 26.73 -21.57
C ALA A 494 22.99 27.78 -22.39
N GLU A 495 23.63 28.74 -21.69
CA GLU A 495 24.64 29.61 -22.33
C GLU A 495 25.69 28.76 -23.05
N THR A 496 26.28 29.28 -24.14
CA THR A 496 27.30 28.66 -25.01
C THR A 496 27.75 27.25 -24.58
N ALA A 497 26.91 26.25 -24.86
CA ALA A 497 27.13 24.89 -24.38
C ALA A 497 28.21 24.19 -25.22
N SER A 498 29.11 23.46 -24.56
CA SER A 498 29.97 22.48 -25.23
C SER A 498 29.12 21.39 -25.90
N GLU A 499 29.70 20.67 -26.86
CA GLU A 499 29.02 19.56 -27.56
C GLU A 499 28.46 18.53 -26.57
N VAL A 500 29.28 18.10 -25.60
CA VAL A 500 28.87 17.16 -24.53
C VAL A 500 27.68 17.67 -23.70
N ARG A 501 27.62 18.98 -23.41
CA ARG A 501 26.47 19.58 -22.72
C ARG A 501 25.23 19.60 -23.59
N ARG A 502 25.40 19.87 -24.88
CA ARG A 502 24.29 19.87 -25.86
C ARG A 502 23.67 18.49 -25.97
N ASP A 503 24.51 17.46 -26.10
CA ASP A 503 24.07 16.06 -26.16
C ASP A 503 23.28 15.65 -24.92
N ALA A 504 23.72 16.07 -23.73
CA ALA A 504 22.99 15.81 -22.50
C ALA A 504 21.62 16.52 -22.46
N LEU A 505 21.54 17.77 -22.91
CA LEU A 505 20.28 18.51 -22.99
C LEU A 505 19.33 17.89 -24.03
N ASP A 506 19.84 17.43 -25.16
CA ASP A 506 19.05 16.72 -26.17
C ASP A 506 18.52 15.40 -25.64
N ALA A 507 19.34 14.63 -24.92
CA ALA A 507 18.91 13.39 -24.28
C ALA A 507 17.80 13.62 -23.23
N ILE A 508 17.90 14.71 -22.45
CA ILE A 508 16.86 15.12 -21.50
C ILE A 508 15.57 15.50 -22.24
N ALA A 509 15.68 16.32 -23.29
CA ALA A 509 14.55 16.74 -24.12
C ALA A 509 13.80 15.53 -24.70
N ASP A 510 14.56 14.58 -25.25
CA ASP A 510 14.02 13.38 -25.89
C ASP A 510 13.35 12.43 -24.89
N ALA A 511 13.96 12.25 -23.71
CA ALA A 511 13.37 11.43 -22.65
C ALA A 511 12.04 12.00 -22.15
N VAL A 512 11.97 13.32 -21.98
CA VAL A 512 10.73 14.03 -21.58
C VAL A 512 9.69 13.95 -22.70
N ALA A 513 10.08 14.20 -23.95
CA ALA A 513 9.17 14.16 -25.09
C ALA A 513 8.58 12.76 -25.31
N GLU A 514 9.39 11.70 -25.16
CA GLU A 514 8.91 10.32 -25.26
C GLU A 514 7.91 10.00 -24.14
N PHE A 515 8.18 10.43 -22.90
CA PHE A 515 7.23 10.27 -21.80
C PHE A 515 5.90 10.97 -22.09
N LEU A 516 5.93 12.23 -22.56
CA LEU A 516 4.72 12.99 -22.90
C LEU A 516 3.91 12.32 -24.01
N ALA A 517 4.58 11.76 -25.03
CA ALA A 517 3.94 11.02 -26.12
C ALA A 517 3.24 9.74 -25.62
N ILE A 518 3.81 9.07 -24.61
CA ILE A 518 3.19 7.91 -23.94
C ILE A 518 2.03 8.35 -23.04
N GLU A 519 2.14 9.49 -22.37
CA GLU A 519 1.10 9.97 -21.44
C GLU A 519 -0.21 10.34 -22.14
N ARG A 520 -0.17 10.93 -23.35
CA ARG A 520 -1.38 11.33 -24.11
C ARG A 520 -2.43 10.22 -24.27
N PRO A 521 -2.11 9.02 -24.81
CA PRO A 521 -3.07 7.92 -24.92
C PRO A 521 -3.49 7.37 -23.54
N VAL A 522 -2.65 7.47 -22.51
CA VAL A 522 -3.03 7.08 -21.14
C VAL A 522 -4.07 8.05 -20.57
N LEU A 523 -3.93 9.36 -20.80
CA LEU A 523 -4.92 10.36 -20.38
C LEU A 523 -6.28 10.09 -21.04
N ARG A 524 -6.30 9.72 -22.33
CA ARG A 524 -7.53 9.27 -23.03
C ARG A 524 -8.15 8.06 -22.33
N ALA A 525 -7.36 7.04 -22.02
CA ALA A 525 -7.84 5.83 -21.38
C ALA A 525 -8.39 6.09 -19.96
N LEU A 526 -7.68 6.91 -19.17
CA LEU A 526 -8.10 7.35 -17.84
C LEU A 526 -9.44 8.10 -17.91
N GLU A 527 -9.56 9.08 -18.82
CA GLU A 527 -10.80 9.84 -19.00
C GLU A 527 -11.96 8.95 -19.45
N GLY A 528 -11.72 8.01 -20.36
CA GLY A 528 -12.72 7.05 -20.84
C GLY A 528 -13.26 6.14 -19.72
N ILE A 529 -12.39 5.60 -18.87
CA ILE A 529 -12.81 4.81 -17.71
C ILE A 529 -13.48 5.70 -16.66
N GLN A 530 -13.00 6.92 -16.43
CA GLN A 530 -13.61 7.86 -15.50
C GLN A 530 -15.04 8.26 -15.93
N ARG A 531 -15.32 8.36 -17.24
CA ARG A 531 -16.70 8.53 -17.74
C ARG A 531 -17.61 7.39 -17.34
N GLN A 532 -17.10 6.15 -17.37
CA GLN A 532 -17.86 4.98 -16.92
C GLN A 532 -18.10 5.00 -15.42
N VAL A 533 -17.10 5.41 -14.63
CA VAL A 533 -17.26 5.64 -13.19
C VAL A 533 -18.35 6.67 -12.93
N ASN A 534 -18.34 7.81 -13.63
CA ASN A 534 -19.35 8.85 -13.46
C ASN A 534 -20.73 8.38 -13.89
N ALA A 535 -20.85 7.61 -14.97
CA ALA A 535 -22.11 7.01 -15.39
C ALA A 535 -22.67 6.06 -14.33
N LEU A 536 -21.82 5.18 -13.77
CA LEU A 536 -22.20 4.26 -12.70
C LEU A 536 -22.65 5.02 -11.43
N LEU A 537 -21.92 6.06 -11.07
CA LEU A 537 -22.22 6.90 -9.92
C LEU A 537 -23.30 7.96 -10.19
N GLN A 538 -23.83 8.04 -11.41
CA GLN A 538 -24.80 9.05 -11.82
C GLN A 538 -24.31 10.49 -11.57
N ARG A 539 -23.02 10.74 -11.79
CA ARG A 539 -22.40 12.07 -11.71
C ARG A 539 -22.24 12.67 -13.11
N PRO A 540 -22.30 14.00 -13.26
CA PRO A 540 -21.92 14.65 -14.51
C PRO A 540 -20.41 14.42 -14.77
N HIS A 541 -20.06 14.22 -16.03
CA HIS A 541 -18.67 14.26 -16.46
C HIS A 541 -18.29 15.72 -16.82
N PRO A 542 -17.09 16.20 -16.45
CA PRO A 542 -16.67 17.57 -16.79
C PRO A 542 -16.63 17.79 -18.31
N GLU A 543 -16.89 19.02 -18.75
CA GLU A 543 -16.85 19.38 -20.17
C GLU A 543 -15.42 19.53 -20.70
N ARG A 544 -14.48 19.94 -19.84
CA ARG A 544 -13.07 20.03 -20.17
C ARG A 544 -12.42 18.66 -20.23
N LYS A 545 -11.28 18.56 -20.91
CA LYS A 545 -10.45 17.35 -20.94
C LYS A 545 -9.68 17.14 -19.65
N PHE A 546 -9.40 15.89 -19.35
CA PHE A 546 -8.47 15.51 -18.29
C PHE A 546 -7.02 15.79 -18.72
N THR A 547 -6.22 16.38 -17.84
CA THR A 547 -4.88 16.86 -18.15
C THR A 547 -3.81 16.18 -17.31
N SER A 548 -2.55 16.26 -17.74
CA SER A 548 -1.41 15.82 -16.91
C SER A 548 -1.29 16.59 -15.59
N GLU A 549 -1.69 17.86 -15.56
CA GLU A 549 -1.71 18.65 -14.32
C GLU A 549 -2.78 18.16 -13.32
N ASP A 550 -3.90 17.63 -13.80
CA ASP A 550 -4.88 16.98 -12.92
C ASP A 550 -4.31 15.67 -12.35
N LEU A 551 -3.65 14.88 -13.20
CA LEU A 551 -3.03 13.63 -12.79
C LEU A 551 -1.90 13.87 -11.77
N SER A 552 -1.14 14.96 -11.93
CA SER A 552 -0.07 15.38 -11.01
C SER A 552 -0.58 15.62 -9.58
N LEU A 553 -1.87 15.88 -9.38
CA LEU A 553 -2.46 16.00 -8.05
C LEU A 553 -2.29 14.73 -7.22
N SER A 554 -2.26 13.56 -7.86
CA SER A 554 -1.99 12.28 -7.18
C SER A 554 -0.63 12.27 -6.49
N HIS A 555 0.37 12.90 -7.10
CA HIS A 555 1.71 13.04 -6.53
C HIS A 555 1.70 14.03 -5.36
N ARG A 556 1.07 15.20 -5.53
CA ARG A 556 0.99 16.23 -4.48
C ARG A 556 0.24 15.76 -3.22
N LEU A 557 -0.81 14.95 -3.39
CA LEU A 557 -1.55 14.37 -2.26
C LEU A 557 -0.70 13.38 -1.43
N ARG A 558 0.42 12.90 -1.99
CA ARG A 558 1.37 11.99 -1.32
C ARG A 558 2.52 12.73 -0.64
N THR A 559 2.62 14.05 -0.79
CA THR A 559 3.64 14.86 -0.11
C THR A 559 3.52 14.68 1.41
N GLY A 560 4.66 14.43 2.06
CA GLY A 560 4.72 14.16 3.51
C GLY A 560 4.37 12.73 3.93
N ILE A 561 4.15 11.81 2.99
CA ILE A 561 4.03 10.38 3.26
C ILE A 561 5.39 9.71 3.03
N THR A 562 5.65 8.60 3.73
CA THR A 562 6.81 7.76 3.47
C THR A 562 6.82 7.28 2.02
N ARG A 563 7.91 7.55 1.30
CA ARG A 563 8.11 7.16 -0.12
C ARG A 563 7.12 7.86 -1.07
N PRO A 564 7.13 9.21 -1.16
CA PRO A 564 6.42 9.87 -2.25
C PRO A 564 7.02 9.43 -3.59
N LEU A 565 6.24 9.58 -4.65
CA LEU A 565 6.68 9.25 -6.00
C LEU A 565 7.11 10.56 -6.67
N PRO A 566 8.32 10.63 -7.26
CA PRO A 566 8.73 11.83 -7.96
C PRO A 566 7.84 12.09 -9.18
N ASP A 567 7.66 13.36 -9.51
CA ASP A 567 6.89 13.83 -10.68
C ASP A 567 7.82 14.59 -11.63
N LEU A 568 8.01 14.03 -12.83
CA LEU A 568 8.87 14.61 -13.86
C LEU A 568 8.38 16.00 -14.28
N LEU A 569 7.07 16.27 -14.26
CA LEU A 569 6.53 17.57 -14.67
C LEU A 569 6.77 18.65 -13.59
N GLU A 570 6.78 18.25 -12.33
CA GLU A 570 7.22 19.13 -11.24
C GLU A 570 8.72 19.45 -11.34
N PHE A 571 9.56 18.46 -11.66
CA PHE A 571 10.97 18.66 -11.96
C PHE A 571 11.20 19.71 -13.08
N LEU A 572 10.47 19.60 -14.20
CA LEU A 572 10.54 20.59 -15.29
C LEU A 572 10.12 21.99 -14.83
N ARG A 573 9.08 22.09 -14.00
CA ARG A 573 8.57 23.37 -13.52
C ARG A 573 9.55 24.03 -12.55
N GLU A 574 10.10 23.28 -11.61
CA GLU A 574 10.91 23.81 -10.52
C GLU A 574 12.35 24.13 -10.93
N GLU A 575 12.98 23.26 -11.72
CA GLU A 575 14.40 23.40 -12.07
C GLU A 575 14.63 24.09 -13.41
N LEU A 576 13.66 23.96 -14.33
CA LEU A 576 13.78 24.47 -15.70
C LEU A 576 12.80 25.61 -16.00
N GLU A 577 11.87 25.95 -15.11
CA GLU A 577 10.84 26.95 -15.40
C GLU A 577 10.11 26.61 -16.72
N ILE A 578 9.82 25.32 -16.95
CA ILE A 578 9.05 24.83 -18.09
C ILE A 578 7.72 24.31 -17.56
N THR A 579 6.62 24.79 -18.12
CA THR A 579 5.27 24.28 -17.84
C THR A 579 4.82 23.44 -19.01
N VAL A 580 4.24 22.28 -18.69
CA VAL A 580 3.67 21.35 -19.68
C VAL A 580 2.20 21.14 -19.34
N GLU A 581 1.34 21.38 -20.32
CA GLU A 581 -0.07 21.01 -20.29
C GLU A 581 -0.28 19.93 -21.35
N ASN A 582 -0.47 18.68 -20.89
CA ASN A 582 -0.67 17.54 -21.77
C ASN A 582 -2.12 17.05 -21.70
N THR A 583 -2.69 16.73 -22.85
CA THR A 583 -4.06 16.21 -23.03
C THR A 583 -4.02 15.09 -24.06
N GLU A 584 -5.12 14.34 -24.22
CA GLU A 584 -5.17 13.29 -25.25
C GLU A 584 -4.91 13.78 -26.68
N GLU A 585 -5.22 15.05 -26.99
CA GLU A 585 -5.16 15.61 -28.34
C GLU A 585 -3.97 16.55 -28.55
N ASN A 586 -3.42 17.13 -27.48
CA ASN A 586 -2.45 18.23 -27.59
C ASN A 586 -1.43 18.22 -26.44
N THR A 587 -0.22 18.72 -26.73
CA THR A 587 0.84 18.98 -25.75
C THR A 587 1.31 20.41 -25.89
N ARG A 588 1.07 21.24 -24.87
CA ARG A 588 1.50 22.63 -24.84
C ARG A 588 2.67 22.81 -23.88
N ILE A 589 3.77 23.36 -24.39
CA ILE A 589 5.01 23.57 -23.63
C ILE A 589 5.37 25.05 -23.64
N THR A 590 5.36 25.68 -22.47
CA THR A 590 5.61 27.10 -22.28
C THR A 590 6.68 27.36 -21.22
N ASN A 591 7.25 28.56 -21.22
CA ASN A 591 7.99 29.02 -20.05
C ASN A 591 7.02 29.21 -18.89
N ALA A 592 7.43 28.78 -17.70
CA ALA A 592 6.70 29.07 -16.48
C ALA A 592 6.67 30.59 -16.26
N PRO A 593 5.60 31.14 -15.67
CA PRO A 593 5.61 32.52 -15.22
C PRO A 593 6.77 32.71 -14.23
N ALA A 594 7.48 33.84 -14.34
CA ALA A 594 8.58 34.16 -13.43
C ALA A 594 8.09 34.03 -11.98
N ARG A 595 8.82 33.29 -11.13
CA ARG A 595 8.47 33.16 -9.71
C ARG A 595 8.34 34.57 -9.12
N ALA A 596 7.18 34.89 -8.54
CA ALA A 596 7.07 36.06 -7.70
C ALA A 596 8.06 35.89 -6.54
N GLN A 597 9.05 36.78 -6.46
CA GLN A 597 10.12 36.76 -5.45
C GLN A 597 9.57 36.96 -4.04
#